data_AF-A0A0Q6G547-F1
#
_entry.id   AF-A0A0Q6G547-F1
#
_cell.length_a   1.000
_cell.length_b   1.000
_cell.length_c   1.000
_cell.angle_alpha   90.00
_cell.angle_beta   90.00
_cell.angle_gamma   90.00
#
_symmetry.space_group_name_H-M   'P 1'
#
loop_
_entity.id
_entity.type
_entity.pdbx_description
1 polymer ?
#
loop_
_entity_poly.entity_id
_entity_poly.type
_entity_poly.pdbx_seq_one_letter_code
_entity_poly.pdbx_strand_id
1 'polypeptide(L)'
;MRGLTLDQGCARVIDSDYRKGLGMTEGDFDLEPLSEEEYNEQGSFSFPPPPRSLGQVVRFWRSVQISDNVLLRMSREYERHQYGLREQAVREHGQANPEPSQMRGHRINPDYETWIAGQNNAEAEVDAEHPRSIPPHWARGLARATMLMKQAIDLDLDLVDLEDDRVYEYQVGGGPSGQRVLLSYIDVGSRGQMRVSDALETFRTMDLDGDVWFDQSARDIALIAEAVASHLAEGE
;
A
#
# COMPACT_ATOMS: atom_id res chain seq x y z
N MET A 1 -28.52 10.82 27.41
CA MET A 1 -27.24 10.62 26.71
C MET A 1 -26.59 9.38 27.28
N ARG A 2 -26.68 8.25 26.58
CA ARG A 2 -26.03 6.99 26.97
C ARG A 2 -24.72 6.91 26.18
N GLY A 3 -23.60 6.85 26.88
CA GLY A 3 -22.30 6.54 26.29
C GLY A 3 -22.27 5.07 25.90
N LEU A 4 -21.89 4.80 24.65
CA LEU A 4 -21.51 3.48 24.19
C LEU A 4 -19.98 3.42 24.20
N THR A 5 -19.43 2.62 25.10
CA THR A 5 -18.03 2.21 25.12
C THR A 5 -17.78 1.25 23.95
N LEU A 6 -16.94 1.67 23.02
CA LEU A 6 -16.68 1.05 21.71
C LEU A 6 -15.45 0.11 21.74
N ASP A 7 -15.22 -0.61 22.85
CA ASP A 7 -13.94 -1.30 23.11
C ASP A 7 -14.04 -2.83 23.22
N GLN A 8 -15.18 -3.44 22.86
CA GLN A 8 -15.39 -4.90 23.05
C GLN A 8 -15.92 -5.67 21.83
N GLY A 9 -16.15 -5.00 20.70
CA GLY A 9 -16.76 -5.61 19.51
C GLY A 9 -15.77 -6.27 18.54
N CYS A 10 -14.66 -5.60 18.20
CA CYS A 10 -13.74 -6.07 17.16
C CYS A 10 -12.85 -7.26 17.59
N ALA A 11 -12.49 -7.37 18.87
CA ALA A 11 -11.57 -8.41 19.34
C ALA A 11 -12.17 -9.83 19.33
N ARG A 12 -13.50 -9.98 19.24
CA ARG A 12 -14.16 -11.29 19.41
C ARG A 12 -14.34 -12.10 18.12
N VAL A 13 -14.24 -11.47 16.95
CA VAL A 13 -14.59 -12.13 15.67
C VAL A 13 -13.36 -12.72 14.97
N ILE A 14 -12.18 -12.17 15.20
CA ILE A 14 -10.96 -12.58 14.46
C ILE A 14 -10.34 -13.88 15.02
N ASP A 15 -10.55 -14.19 16.30
CA ASP A 15 -9.73 -15.18 17.00
C ASP A 15 -10.29 -16.62 17.00
N SER A 16 -11.62 -16.80 16.91
CA SER A 16 -12.26 -18.13 16.97
C SER A 16 -12.10 -18.93 15.69
N ASP A 17 -12.41 -18.29 14.55
CA ASP A 17 -12.60 -19.02 13.29
C ASP A 17 -11.28 -19.21 12.53
N TYR A 18 -10.33 -18.29 12.71
CA TYR A 18 -8.98 -18.42 12.16
C TYR A 18 -8.17 -19.53 12.87
N ARG A 19 -8.30 -19.66 14.21
CA ARG A 19 -7.65 -20.73 14.99
C ARG A 19 -8.19 -22.12 14.64
N LYS A 20 -9.49 -22.26 14.41
CA LYS A 20 -10.11 -23.52 13.99
C LYS A 20 -9.63 -24.00 12.62
N GLY A 21 -9.33 -23.09 11.69
CA GLY A 21 -8.79 -23.43 10.38
C GLY A 21 -7.38 -24.04 10.40
N LEU A 22 -6.58 -23.74 11.44
CA LEU A 22 -5.19 -24.19 11.58
C LEU A 22 -5.02 -25.47 12.42
N GLY A 23 -6.11 -26.10 12.87
CA GLY A 23 -6.06 -27.35 13.64
C GLY A 23 -5.44 -27.20 15.04
N MET A 24 -5.36 -26.00 15.59
CA MET A 24 -4.78 -25.74 16.91
C MET A 24 -5.81 -26.04 18.02
N THR A 25 -5.52 -27.02 18.87
CA THR A 25 -6.33 -27.35 20.07
C THR A 25 -5.98 -26.45 21.25
N GLU A 26 -6.97 -26.14 22.10
CA GLU A 26 -6.91 -25.19 23.24
C GLU A 26 -5.86 -25.49 24.35
N GLY A 27 -4.98 -26.47 24.20
CA GLY A 27 -4.15 -27.00 25.29
C GLY A 27 -2.63 -26.82 25.20
N ASP A 28 -2.06 -26.29 24.11
CA ASP A 28 -0.63 -26.55 23.81
C ASP A 28 0.34 -25.35 23.88
N PHE A 29 -0.08 -24.16 24.30
CA PHE A 29 0.86 -23.05 24.48
C PHE A 29 0.53 -22.20 25.70
N ASP A 30 1.09 -22.58 26.85
CA ASP A 30 1.27 -21.72 28.02
C ASP A 30 2.46 -20.77 27.76
N LEU A 31 2.44 -20.09 26.61
CA LEU A 31 3.39 -19.01 26.31
C LEU A 31 2.85 -17.75 26.99
N GLU A 32 3.69 -17.11 27.80
CA GLU A 32 3.37 -15.78 28.32
C GLU A 32 2.93 -14.88 27.16
N PRO A 33 1.81 -14.14 27.31
CA PRO A 33 1.31 -13.30 26.23
C PRO A 33 2.37 -12.23 25.93
N LEU A 34 3.02 -12.36 24.77
CA LEU A 34 3.96 -11.37 24.25
C LEU A 34 3.35 -9.97 24.29
N SER A 35 4.17 -8.98 24.64
CA SER A 35 3.79 -7.58 24.45
C SER A 35 3.45 -7.29 22.98
N GLU A 36 2.68 -6.23 22.72
CA GLU A 36 2.35 -5.84 21.34
C GLU A 36 3.61 -5.48 20.54
N GLU A 37 4.66 -4.95 21.19
CA GLU A 37 5.95 -4.70 20.56
C GLU A 37 6.62 -6.01 20.12
N GLU A 38 6.83 -6.95 21.06
CA GLU A 38 7.50 -8.24 20.76
C GLU A 38 6.71 -9.07 19.73
N TYR A 39 5.38 -9.00 19.76
CA TYR A 39 4.56 -9.66 18.77
C TYR A 39 4.73 -9.07 17.36
N ASN A 40 4.83 -7.75 17.26
CA ASN A 40 5.04 -7.06 15.98
C ASN A 40 6.44 -7.31 15.40
N GLU A 41 7.44 -7.54 16.24
CA GLU A 41 8.80 -7.90 15.81
C GLU A 41 8.87 -9.25 15.07
N GLN A 42 7.87 -10.12 15.25
CA GLN A 42 7.81 -11.40 14.54
C GLN A 42 7.35 -11.25 13.08
N GLY A 43 6.76 -10.12 12.73
CA GLY A 43 6.26 -9.85 11.39
C GLY A 43 7.28 -9.17 10.48
N SER A 44 7.04 -9.28 9.18
CA SER A 44 7.77 -8.52 8.17
C SER A 44 6.79 -7.79 7.24
N PHE A 45 7.26 -6.80 6.48
CA PHE A 45 6.39 -6.04 5.57
C PHE A 45 5.58 -6.94 4.63
N SER A 46 6.19 -8.01 4.10
CA SER A 46 5.51 -8.95 3.19
C SER A 46 4.71 -10.04 3.92
N PHE A 47 4.97 -10.25 5.22
CA PHE A 47 4.31 -11.25 6.04
C PHE A 47 3.95 -10.63 7.40
N PRO A 48 2.89 -9.81 7.46
CA PRO A 48 2.44 -9.21 8.70
C PRO A 48 2.00 -10.30 9.69
N PRO A 49 2.15 -10.08 11.01
CA PRO A 49 1.67 -11.04 11.99
C PRO A 49 0.12 -11.04 11.98
N PRO A 50 -0.52 -12.16 12.37
CA PRO A 50 -1.96 -12.21 12.51
C PRO A 50 -2.51 -11.06 13.37
N PRO A 51 -3.59 -10.39 12.95
CA PRO A 51 -4.17 -9.29 13.70
C PRO A 51 -4.70 -9.77 15.06
N ARG A 52 -4.28 -9.11 16.15
CA ARG A 52 -4.86 -9.31 17.50
C ARG A 52 -5.83 -8.18 17.88
N SER A 53 -5.55 -6.97 17.40
CA SER A 53 -6.35 -5.77 17.63
C SER A 53 -6.07 -4.75 16.52
N LEU A 54 -7.00 -3.81 16.29
CA LEU A 54 -6.78 -2.72 15.35
C LEU A 54 -5.54 -1.87 15.73
N GLY A 55 -5.37 -1.59 17.03
CA GLY A 55 -4.23 -0.85 17.54
C GLY A 55 -2.89 -1.54 17.25
N GLN A 56 -2.85 -2.87 17.35
CA GLN A 56 -1.66 -3.67 17.03
C GLN A 56 -1.33 -3.61 15.54
N VAL A 57 -2.32 -3.77 14.65
CA VAL A 57 -2.14 -3.67 13.19
C VAL A 57 -1.61 -2.29 12.79
N VAL A 58 -2.20 -1.23 13.35
CA VAL A 58 -1.76 0.17 13.17
C VAL A 58 -0.30 0.36 13.60
N ARG A 59 0.07 -0.14 14.79
CA ARG A 59 1.45 -0.02 15.28
C ARG A 59 2.44 -0.80 14.42
N PHE A 60 2.07 -2.00 13.99
CA PHE A 60 2.90 -2.83 13.12
C PHE A 60 3.26 -2.09 11.83
N TRP A 61 2.25 -1.65 11.07
CA TRP A 61 2.50 -0.98 9.78
C TRP A 61 3.23 0.34 9.93
N ARG A 62 3.09 1.03 11.07
CA ARG A 62 3.82 2.27 11.32
C ARG A 62 5.33 2.07 11.48
N SER A 63 5.74 0.97 12.11
CA SER A 63 7.14 0.74 12.48
C SER A 63 7.87 -0.25 11.57
N VAL A 64 7.14 -1.12 10.86
CA VAL A 64 7.74 -2.19 10.05
C VAL A 64 8.74 -1.64 9.05
N GLN A 65 9.91 -2.28 8.99
CA GLN A 65 10.97 -1.94 8.04
C GLN A 65 10.56 -2.39 6.64
N ILE A 66 10.81 -1.53 5.65
CA ILE A 66 10.49 -1.80 4.25
C ILE A 66 11.81 -1.94 3.48
N SER A 67 11.98 -3.09 2.85
CA SER A 67 13.10 -3.38 1.96
C SER A 67 13.14 -2.37 0.80
N ASP A 68 14.33 -1.89 0.44
CA ASP A 68 14.52 -1.03 -0.73
C ASP A 68 14.10 -1.72 -2.03
N ASN A 69 14.11 -3.06 -2.07
CA ASN A 69 13.63 -3.83 -3.22
C ASN A 69 12.11 -3.62 -3.42
N VAL A 70 11.32 -3.65 -2.35
CA VAL A 70 9.89 -3.36 -2.39
C VAL A 70 9.64 -1.94 -2.90
N LEU A 71 10.42 -0.96 -2.41
CA LEU A 71 10.27 0.43 -2.86
C LEU A 71 10.64 0.61 -4.34
N LEU A 72 11.69 -0.07 -4.81
CA LEU A 72 12.10 -0.05 -6.21
C LEU A 72 11.03 -0.69 -7.12
N ARG A 73 10.46 -1.82 -6.70
CA ARG A 73 9.36 -2.49 -7.41
C ARG A 73 8.13 -1.60 -7.48
N MET A 74 7.72 -1.03 -6.34
CA MET A 74 6.61 -0.10 -6.26
C MET A 74 6.80 1.09 -7.21
N SER A 75 7.99 1.69 -7.25
CA SER A 75 8.28 2.79 -8.17
C SER A 75 8.13 2.37 -9.64
N ARG A 76 8.67 1.19 -10.02
CA ARG A 76 8.62 0.68 -11.39
C ARG A 76 7.20 0.32 -11.83
N GLU A 77 6.45 -0.37 -10.98
CA GLU A 77 5.07 -0.73 -11.32
C GLU A 77 4.16 0.49 -11.31
N TYR A 78 4.41 1.48 -10.45
CA TYR A 78 3.71 2.76 -10.52
C TYR A 78 3.98 3.48 -11.85
N GLU A 79 5.23 3.56 -12.30
CA GLU A 79 5.56 4.15 -13.61
C GLU A 79 4.86 3.44 -14.78
N ARG A 80 4.75 2.10 -14.71
CA ARG A 80 4.00 1.30 -15.69
C ARG A 80 2.50 1.58 -15.62
N HIS A 81 1.93 1.65 -14.42
CA HIS A 81 0.53 2.01 -14.23
C HIS A 81 0.23 3.40 -14.81
N GLN A 82 1.08 4.39 -14.54
CA GLN A 82 0.99 5.74 -15.10
C GLN A 82 1.08 5.75 -16.63
N TYR A 83 1.93 4.91 -17.21
CA TYR A 83 1.97 4.74 -18.66
C TYR A 83 0.63 4.21 -19.20
N GLY A 84 0.03 3.22 -18.53
CA GLY A 84 -1.29 2.69 -18.89
C GLY A 84 -2.40 3.75 -18.85
N LEU A 85 -2.41 4.62 -17.83
CA LEU A 85 -3.39 5.72 -17.73
C LEU A 85 -3.25 6.71 -18.90
N ARG A 86 -2.03 7.09 -19.27
CA ARG A 86 -1.78 7.97 -20.43
C ARG A 86 -2.20 7.31 -21.74
N GLU A 87 -1.84 6.05 -21.96
CA GLU A 87 -2.28 5.31 -23.15
C GLU A 87 -3.80 5.23 -23.25
N GLN A 88 -4.48 5.03 -22.12
CA GLN A 88 -5.94 5.02 -22.06
C GLN A 88 -6.51 6.39 -22.44
N ALA A 89 -6.03 7.48 -21.85
CA ALA A 89 -6.49 8.84 -22.15
C ALA A 89 -6.29 9.21 -23.62
N VAL A 90 -5.13 8.89 -24.20
CA VAL A 90 -4.86 9.12 -25.64
C VAL A 90 -5.79 8.28 -26.52
N ARG A 91 -6.07 7.04 -26.12
CA ARG A 91 -6.98 6.15 -26.86
C ARG A 91 -8.42 6.67 -26.80
N GLU A 92 -8.89 7.12 -25.65
CA GLU A 92 -10.22 7.72 -25.47
C GLU A 92 -10.36 8.99 -26.31
N HIS A 93 -9.34 9.85 -26.31
CA HIS A 93 -9.28 11.02 -27.20
C HIS A 93 -9.37 10.61 -28.68
N GLY A 94 -8.62 9.60 -29.11
CA GLY A 94 -8.64 9.10 -30.48
C GLY A 94 -9.97 8.47 -30.89
N GLN A 95 -10.71 7.86 -29.96
CA GLN A 95 -12.05 7.33 -30.20
C GLN A 95 -13.10 8.46 -30.33
N ALA A 96 -13.00 9.49 -29.49
CA ALA A 96 -13.89 10.65 -29.54
C ALA A 96 -13.58 11.59 -30.72
N ASN A 97 -12.31 11.66 -31.13
CA ASN A 97 -11.80 12.54 -32.17
C ASN A 97 -11.00 11.71 -33.19
N PRO A 98 -11.64 11.17 -34.23
CA PRO A 98 -10.96 10.37 -35.25
C PRO A 98 -9.79 11.11 -35.89
N GLU A 99 -8.67 10.41 -36.10
CA GLU A 99 -7.45 10.97 -36.68
C GLU A 99 -7.72 11.56 -38.08
N PRO A 100 -7.49 12.88 -38.28
CA PRO A 100 -7.59 13.47 -39.60
C PRO A 100 -6.35 13.14 -40.45
N SER A 101 -6.46 13.24 -41.77
CA SER A 101 -5.29 13.01 -42.64
C SER A 101 -4.13 13.96 -42.28
N GLN A 102 -2.94 13.41 -42.07
CA GLN A 102 -1.75 14.19 -41.70
C GLN A 102 -1.40 15.28 -42.72
N MET A 103 -1.58 14.98 -44.01
CA MET A 103 -1.25 15.89 -45.12
C MET A 103 -2.53 16.36 -45.83
N ARG A 104 -2.56 17.65 -46.19
CA ARG A 104 -3.56 18.23 -47.10
C ARG A 104 -2.81 18.81 -48.31
N GLY A 105 -2.68 18.03 -49.37
CA GLY A 105 -1.80 18.33 -50.50
C GLY A 105 -0.33 18.19 -50.11
N HIS A 106 0.46 19.26 -50.24
CA HIS A 106 1.88 19.29 -49.88
C HIS A 106 2.17 20.00 -48.54
N ARG A 107 1.13 20.23 -47.71
CA ARG A 107 1.24 20.89 -46.41
C ARG A 107 0.67 20.01 -45.31
N ILE A 108 1.17 20.19 -44.09
CA ILE A 108 0.59 19.59 -42.89
C ILE A 108 -0.85 20.11 -42.74
N ASN A 109 -1.76 19.20 -42.42
CA ASN A 109 -3.16 19.53 -42.19
C ASN A 109 -3.32 20.21 -40.82
N PRO A 110 -3.87 21.45 -40.73
CA PRO A 110 -4.10 22.11 -39.44
C PRO A 110 -5.01 21.31 -38.49
N ASP A 111 -5.92 20.50 -39.04
CA ASP A 111 -6.80 19.64 -38.23
C ASP A 111 -5.97 18.55 -37.55
N TYR A 112 -4.90 18.05 -38.20
CA TYR A 112 -3.97 17.08 -37.62
C TYR A 112 -3.13 17.70 -36.51
N GLU A 113 -2.64 18.94 -36.69
CA GLU A 113 -1.93 19.66 -35.61
C GLU A 113 -2.82 19.86 -34.39
N THR A 114 -4.10 20.21 -34.61
CA THR A 114 -5.10 20.33 -33.54
C THR A 114 -5.36 19.00 -32.84
N TRP A 115 -5.45 17.91 -33.61
CA TRP A 115 -5.66 16.58 -33.09
C TRP A 115 -4.49 16.10 -32.21
N ILE A 116 -3.24 16.31 -32.65
CA ILE A 116 -2.03 16.03 -31.87
C ILE A 116 -1.97 16.88 -30.61
N ALA A 117 -2.31 18.18 -30.68
CA ALA A 117 -2.39 19.02 -29.50
C ALA A 117 -3.42 18.49 -28.49
N GLY A 118 -4.55 17.95 -28.97
CA GLY A 118 -5.53 17.26 -28.13
C GLY A 118 -4.98 16.02 -27.42
N GLN A 119 -4.20 15.18 -28.11
CA GLN A 119 -3.52 14.03 -27.47
C GLN A 119 -2.54 14.48 -26.39
N ASN A 120 -1.71 15.49 -26.68
CA ASN A 120 -0.75 16.02 -25.71
C ASN A 120 -1.46 16.61 -24.48
N ASN A 121 -2.61 17.26 -24.67
CA ASN A 121 -3.40 17.79 -23.57
C ASN A 121 -4.01 16.66 -22.72
N ALA A 122 -4.54 15.60 -23.35
CA ALA A 122 -5.05 14.44 -22.63
C ALA A 122 -3.96 13.77 -21.77
N GLU A 123 -2.73 13.63 -22.29
CA GLU A 123 -1.60 13.15 -21.48
C GLU A 123 -1.23 14.12 -20.34
N ALA A 124 -1.24 15.43 -20.60
CA ALA A 124 -0.91 16.44 -19.61
C ALA A 124 -1.93 16.52 -18.47
N GLU A 125 -3.21 16.26 -18.76
CA GLU A 125 -4.27 16.15 -17.73
C GLU A 125 -4.00 14.97 -16.80
N VAL A 126 -3.65 13.80 -17.33
CA VAL A 126 -3.24 12.64 -16.52
C VAL A 126 -2.03 12.97 -15.65
N ASP A 127 -0.99 13.61 -16.22
CA ASP A 127 0.20 13.99 -15.45
C ASP A 127 -0.06 15.05 -14.37
N ALA A 128 -1.11 15.87 -14.52
CA ALA A 128 -1.51 16.88 -13.55
C ALA A 128 -2.26 16.26 -12.36
N GLU A 129 -3.07 15.23 -12.60
CA GLU A 129 -3.78 14.48 -11.55
C GLU A 129 -2.87 13.46 -10.87
N HIS A 130 -2.01 12.80 -11.65
CA HIS A 130 -1.17 11.71 -11.19
C HIS A 130 0.31 11.99 -11.52
N PRO A 131 1.15 12.27 -10.50
CA PRO A 131 2.56 12.54 -10.71
C PRO A 131 3.26 11.38 -11.43
N ARG A 132 4.16 11.65 -12.38
CA ARG A 132 4.86 10.59 -13.15
C ARG A 132 5.67 9.59 -12.33
N SER A 133 6.10 9.98 -11.13
CA SER A 133 6.93 9.16 -10.26
C SER A 133 6.60 9.42 -8.79
N ILE A 134 6.73 8.42 -7.95
CA ILE A 134 6.62 8.57 -6.49
C ILE A 134 7.90 9.23 -5.96
N PRO A 135 7.80 10.37 -5.23
CA PRO A 135 8.98 10.96 -4.59
C PRO A 135 9.62 9.97 -3.58
N PRO A 136 10.95 9.79 -3.56
CA PRO A 136 11.60 8.79 -2.71
C PRO A 136 11.29 8.93 -1.21
N HIS A 137 11.09 10.16 -0.74
CA HIS A 137 10.76 10.44 0.65
C HIS A 137 9.31 10.05 1.02
N TRP A 138 8.41 9.87 0.05
CA TRP A 138 7.02 9.43 0.27
C TRP A 138 6.86 7.92 0.15
N ALA A 139 7.76 7.26 -0.58
CA ALA A 139 7.63 5.86 -0.97
C ALA A 139 7.37 4.91 0.22
N ARG A 140 8.07 5.08 1.35
CA ARG A 140 7.87 4.23 2.53
C ARG A 140 6.52 4.47 3.22
N GLY A 141 6.11 5.74 3.34
CA GLY A 141 4.82 6.08 3.92
C GLY A 141 3.65 5.54 3.09
N LEU A 142 3.73 5.71 1.77
CA LEU A 142 2.76 5.17 0.81
C LEU A 142 2.68 3.65 0.85
N ALA A 143 3.83 2.95 0.89
CA ALA A 143 3.85 1.50 0.98
C ALA A 143 3.16 0.98 2.25
N ARG A 144 3.44 1.60 3.41
CA ARG A 144 2.78 1.25 4.69
C ARG A 144 1.29 1.52 4.66
N ALA A 145 0.89 2.70 4.18
CA ALA A 145 -0.51 3.08 4.07
C ALA A 145 -1.28 2.12 3.16
N THR A 146 -0.71 1.79 2.00
CA THR A 146 -1.30 0.85 1.04
C THR A 146 -1.51 -0.52 1.67
N MET A 147 -0.48 -1.07 2.33
CA MET A 147 -0.57 -2.40 2.93
C MET A 147 -1.49 -2.45 4.14
N LEU A 148 -1.52 -1.39 4.96
CA LEU A 148 -2.50 -1.26 6.03
C LEU A 148 -3.93 -1.29 5.47
N MET A 149 -4.20 -0.51 4.42
CA MET A 149 -5.53 -0.48 3.79
C MET A 149 -5.91 -1.83 3.16
N LYS A 150 -4.97 -2.48 2.46
CA LYS A 150 -5.18 -3.83 1.91
C LYS A 150 -5.51 -4.83 3.00
N GLN A 151 -4.70 -4.88 4.07
CA GLN A 151 -4.96 -5.79 5.18
C GLN A 151 -6.28 -5.48 5.89
N ALA A 152 -6.65 -4.21 6.04
CA ALA A 152 -7.92 -3.84 6.65
C ALA A 152 -9.12 -4.28 5.81
N ILE A 153 -9.06 -4.13 4.48
CA ILE A 153 -10.08 -4.65 3.56
C ILE A 153 -10.18 -6.17 3.67
N ASP A 154 -9.05 -6.88 3.64
CA ASP A 154 -9.00 -8.35 3.70
C ASP A 154 -9.58 -8.90 5.02
N LEU A 155 -9.46 -8.12 6.10
CA LEU A 155 -9.93 -8.47 7.43
C LEU A 155 -11.32 -7.92 7.76
N ASP A 156 -11.97 -7.22 6.84
CA ASP A 156 -13.23 -6.49 7.07
C ASP A 156 -13.14 -5.57 8.31
N LEU A 157 -11.99 -4.91 8.48
CA LEU A 157 -11.77 -3.96 9.56
C LEU A 157 -12.40 -2.63 9.21
N ASP A 158 -13.31 -2.19 10.07
CA ASP A 158 -13.91 -0.87 9.97
C ASP A 158 -12.88 0.21 10.34
N LEU A 159 -12.27 0.82 9.31
CA LEU A 159 -11.33 1.93 9.45
C LEU A 159 -12.04 3.31 9.46
N VAL A 160 -13.37 3.36 9.66
CA VAL A 160 -14.20 4.59 9.60
C VAL A 160 -13.66 5.77 10.44
N ASP A 161 -12.80 5.52 11.44
CA ASP A 161 -12.15 6.57 12.24
C ASP A 161 -10.79 7.10 11.68
N LEU A 162 -10.38 6.75 10.46
CA LEU A 162 -9.24 7.42 9.79
C LEU A 162 -9.65 8.71 9.05
N GLU A 163 -10.95 8.88 8.76
CA GLU A 163 -11.48 10.02 8.02
C GLU A 163 -11.71 11.26 8.89
N ASP A 164 -12.00 11.05 10.19
CA ASP A 164 -12.22 12.12 11.15
C ASP A 164 -10.88 12.57 11.75
N ASP A 165 -10.67 13.88 11.90
CA ASP A 165 -9.47 14.54 12.46
C ASP A 165 -9.14 14.14 13.93
N ARG A 166 -9.66 13.02 14.44
CA ARG A 166 -9.44 12.50 15.78
C ARG A 166 -8.25 11.55 15.81
N VAL A 167 -7.10 12.19 15.84
CA VAL A 167 -5.83 11.75 16.45
C VAL A 167 -6.03 10.56 17.42
N TYR A 168 -5.63 9.35 17.03
CA TYR A 168 -5.25 8.34 18.01
C TYR A 168 -3.91 8.78 18.62
N GLU A 169 -3.98 9.55 19.70
CA GLU A 169 -2.83 10.02 20.46
C GLU A 169 -2.34 8.85 21.32
N TYR A 170 -1.28 8.17 20.87
CA TYR A 170 -0.54 7.25 21.74
C TYR A 170 0.82 7.85 22.09
N GLN A 171 0.98 8.18 23.37
CA GLN A 171 2.19 8.76 23.94
C GLN A 171 3.18 7.63 24.26
N VAL A 172 4.21 7.45 23.42
CA VAL A 172 5.34 6.57 23.76
C VAL A 172 6.46 7.44 24.35
N GLY A 173 6.70 7.29 25.66
CA GLY A 173 7.82 7.90 26.35
C GLY A 173 7.56 9.32 26.89
N GLY A 174 7.69 9.49 28.20
CA GLY A 174 7.50 10.74 28.93
C GLY A 174 8.62 11.77 28.74
N GLY A 175 8.74 12.33 27.53
CA GLY A 175 9.66 13.44 27.23
C GLY A 175 8.95 14.59 26.48
N PRO A 176 9.36 15.86 26.69
CA PRO A 176 8.66 17.05 26.17
C PRO A 176 8.80 17.27 24.64
N SER A 177 9.39 16.33 23.90
CA SER A 177 9.58 16.41 22.44
C SER A 177 8.93 15.24 21.69
N GLY A 178 7.78 14.77 22.16
CA GLY A 178 7.06 13.63 21.57
C GLY A 178 6.72 13.86 20.09
N GLN A 179 7.30 13.05 19.22
CA GLN A 179 7.09 13.10 17.78
C GLN A 179 5.71 12.47 17.46
N ARG A 180 4.78 13.31 17.00
CA ARG A 180 3.40 12.95 16.61
C ARG A 180 3.42 12.36 15.21
N VAL A 181 2.93 11.14 15.01
CA VAL A 181 2.72 10.58 13.66
C VAL A 181 1.31 10.03 13.61
N LEU A 182 0.45 10.74 12.88
CA LEU A 182 -0.91 10.35 12.53
C LEU A 182 -0.86 9.31 11.41
N LEU A 183 -1.70 8.27 11.47
CA LEU A 183 -2.00 7.46 10.28
C LEU A 183 -2.93 8.18 9.31
N SER A 184 -3.49 9.33 9.69
CA SER A 184 -4.25 10.20 8.80
C SER A 184 -3.34 10.97 7.84
N TYR A 185 -2.04 11.11 8.14
CA TYR A 185 -1.11 11.89 7.33
C TYR A 185 0.22 11.18 7.08
N ILE A 186 0.72 11.27 5.85
CA ILE A 186 2.09 10.92 5.48
C ILE A 186 2.95 12.17 5.69
N ASP A 187 4.06 12.03 6.43
CA ASP A 187 5.06 13.09 6.52
C ASP A 187 5.68 13.31 5.13
N VAL A 188 5.46 14.49 4.56
CA VAL A 188 5.95 14.87 3.23
C VAL A 188 7.23 15.72 3.30
N GLY A 189 7.97 15.64 4.41
CA GLY A 189 9.24 16.34 4.58
C GLY A 189 9.06 17.85 4.68
N SER A 190 9.89 18.63 3.99
CA SER A 190 9.89 20.11 4.08
C SER A 190 8.61 20.80 3.58
N ARG A 191 7.67 20.06 2.98
CA ARG A 191 6.39 20.56 2.46
C ARG A 191 5.20 20.35 3.40
N GLY A 192 5.38 19.72 4.56
CA GLY A 192 4.33 19.54 5.57
C GLY A 192 3.82 18.10 5.69
N GLN A 193 2.50 17.94 5.82
CA GLN A 193 1.81 16.65 5.97
C GLN A 193 0.73 16.54 4.88
N MET A 194 0.60 15.38 4.22
CA MET A 194 -0.46 15.08 3.25
C MET A 194 -1.37 14.00 3.82
N ARG A 195 -2.69 14.09 3.62
CA ARG A 195 -3.59 13.05 4.10
C ARG A 195 -3.32 11.72 3.38
N VAL A 196 -3.41 10.61 4.10
CA VAL A 196 -3.22 9.28 3.52
C VAL A 196 -4.24 9.02 2.40
N SER A 197 -5.50 9.42 2.56
CA SER A 197 -6.53 9.34 1.51
C SER A 197 -6.07 10.01 0.22
N ASP A 198 -5.65 11.27 0.32
CA ASP A 198 -5.28 12.09 -0.83
C ASP A 198 -4.02 11.51 -1.49
N ALA A 199 -3.08 10.99 -0.70
CA ALA A 199 -1.88 10.34 -1.21
C ALA A 199 -2.21 9.03 -1.95
N LEU A 200 -3.08 8.19 -1.39
CA LEU A 200 -3.49 6.94 -2.04
C LEU A 200 -4.32 7.19 -3.30
N GLU A 201 -5.12 8.26 -3.34
CA GLU A 201 -5.86 8.69 -4.53
C GLU A 201 -4.93 9.26 -5.61
N THR A 202 -3.98 10.11 -5.20
CA THR A 202 -3.01 10.74 -6.11
C THR A 202 -2.09 9.70 -6.75
N PHE A 203 -1.57 8.75 -5.97
CA PHE A 203 -0.60 7.75 -6.45
C PHE A 203 -1.23 6.40 -6.79
N ARG A 204 -2.52 6.21 -6.55
CA ARG A 204 -3.27 4.96 -6.84
C ARG A 204 -2.51 3.69 -6.51
N THR A 205 -1.77 3.68 -5.41
CA THR A 205 -0.90 2.54 -5.07
C THR A 205 -1.71 1.30 -4.72
N MET A 206 -2.99 1.46 -4.37
CA MET A 206 -3.94 0.36 -4.19
C MET A 206 -4.16 -0.44 -5.48
N ASP A 207 -4.07 0.19 -6.65
CA ASP A 207 -4.30 -0.41 -7.97
C ASP A 207 -3.08 -1.17 -8.50
N LEU A 208 -1.95 -1.11 -7.80
CA LEU A 208 -0.76 -1.86 -8.18
C LEU A 208 -0.92 -3.35 -7.86
N ASP A 209 -0.34 -4.17 -8.73
CA ASP A 209 -0.33 -5.63 -8.63
C ASP A 209 0.10 -6.10 -7.23
N GLY A 210 -0.52 -7.19 -6.76
CA GLY A 210 -0.16 -7.85 -5.51
C GLY A 210 1.33 -8.20 -5.44
N ASP A 211 1.94 -8.60 -6.56
CA ASP A 211 3.34 -9.01 -6.62
C ASP A 211 4.34 -7.89 -6.30
N VAL A 212 3.92 -6.62 -6.34
CA VAL A 212 4.73 -5.47 -5.92
C VAL A 212 5.15 -5.56 -4.45
N TRP A 213 4.25 -6.07 -3.61
CA TRP A 213 4.33 -5.96 -2.16
C TRP A 213 5.08 -7.12 -1.51
N PHE A 214 5.34 -8.18 -2.28
CA PHE A 214 6.09 -9.34 -1.84
C PHE A 214 7.55 -9.23 -2.25
N ASP A 215 8.44 -9.34 -1.27
CA ASP A 215 9.86 -9.52 -1.55
C ASP A 215 10.07 -10.94 -2.12
N GLN A 216 10.16 -11.05 -3.44
CA GLN A 216 10.41 -12.34 -4.08
C GLN A 216 11.76 -12.93 -3.66
N SER A 217 12.71 -12.14 -3.13
CA SER A 217 13.95 -12.74 -2.64
C SER A 217 13.70 -13.70 -1.47
N ALA A 218 12.69 -13.46 -0.64
CA ALA A 218 12.29 -14.40 0.40
C ALA A 218 11.67 -15.69 -0.19
N ARG A 219 10.87 -15.56 -1.26
CA ARG A 219 10.35 -16.73 -2.01
C ARG A 219 11.48 -17.50 -2.69
N ASP A 220 12.39 -16.82 -3.36
CA ASP A 220 13.52 -17.41 -4.07
C ASP A 220 14.46 -18.11 -3.09
N ILE A 221 14.73 -17.49 -1.92
CA ILE A 221 15.51 -18.12 -0.84
C ILE A 221 14.80 -19.36 -0.30
N ALA A 222 13.48 -19.32 -0.09
CA ALA A 222 12.72 -20.49 0.36
C ALA A 222 12.77 -21.64 -0.67
N LEU A 223 12.60 -21.33 -1.95
CA LEU A 223 12.72 -22.30 -3.04
C LEU A 223 14.13 -22.88 -3.16
N ILE A 224 15.17 -22.05 -3.01
CA ILE A 224 16.56 -22.50 -2.98
C ILE A 224 16.82 -23.40 -1.77
N ALA A 225 16.32 -23.03 -0.59
CA ALA A 225 16.46 -23.82 0.62
C ALA A 225 15.78 -25.21 0.49
N GLU A 226 14.59 -25.26 -0.11
CA GLU A 226 13.86 -26.50 -0.38
C GLU A 226 14.59 -27.38 -1.40
N ALA A 227 15.13 -26.78 -2.47
CA ALA A 227 15.93 -27.49 -3.46
C ALA A 227 17.22 -28.07 -2.86
N VAL A 228 17.91 -27.32 -2.00
CA VAL A 228 19.10 -27.78 -1.29
C VAL A 228 18.77 -28.91 -0.31
N ALA A 229 17.69 -28.79 0.46
CA ALA A 229 17.26 -29.83 1.39
C ALA A 229 16.91 -31.14 0.67
N SER A 230 16.22 -31.05 -0.47
CA SER A 230 15.88 -32.21 -1.30
C SER A 230 17.13 -32.90 -1.86
N HIS A 231 18.12 -32.12 -2.32
CA HIS A 231 19.35 -32.69 -2.87
C HIS A 231 20.24 -33.35 -1.81
N LEU A 232 20.22 -32.85 -0.57
CA LEU A 232 20.91 -33.49 0.56
C LEU A 232 20.25 -34.81 0.97
N ALA A 233 18.92 -34.93 0.84
CA ALA A 233 18.18 -36.15 1.18
C ALA A 233 18.35 -37.29 0.15
N GLU A 234 18.68 -36.97 -1.10
CA GLU A 234 18.92 -37.95 -2.18
C GLU A 234 20.38 -38.46 -2.23
N GLY A 235 21.28 -37.84 -1.48
CA GLY A 235 22.72 -38.15 -1.45
C GLY A 235 23.15 -39.12 -0.34
N GLU A 236 22.23 -39.61 0.50
CA GLU A 236 22.44 -40.66 1.52
C GLU A 236 21.94 -42.03 1.03
#